data_AF-A0A9N9BCR7-F1
#
_entry.id   AF-A0A9N9BCR7-F1
#
_cell.length_a   1.000
_cell.length_b   1.000
_cell.length_c   1.000
_cell.angle_alpha   90.00
_cell.angle_beta   90.00
_cell.angle_gamma   90.00
#
_symmetry.space_group_name_H-M   'P 1'
#
loop_
_entity.id
_entity.type
_entity.pdbx_description
1 polymer ?
#
loop_
_entity_poly.entity_id
_entity_poly.type
_entity_poly.pdbx_seq_one_letter_code
_entity_poly.pdbx_strand_id
1 'polypeptide(L)'
;MVFSNIDAPVRIGCYSAFWGDSVTAAEQLVKTEEDALNYLVGDYLSEVTIGLLARSRNQDRKSLKGASKGGYISEFLTYVLRPLLHDIIKYNIKVVTNAGGLDPLSCKLAIEDLVKELNIEEGKVIVAAVTGDDIIDKVNDRNNEILNFTHIQEDSEDSKSFSLDNKKVISFNAYFGAIPIVKALKSGANIVVTGRCVDSALVLGPLIYEFNWDPHNDWDLLASGSLAGHIVECGCQATGGNFTDWRQSAYSLGGGWYNMGYPIIECFKNGEFYVTKPKDTGGLVTPATVGEQMLYEILDPGAYILPDVILDFRNVKLKQVSDNKVLVTGAKGRAPTENLKVSGIYLDGYKMTGQIIIGGIDAWNKAIVVANAILMKTRVFLRKKKLGDYRDVNVEVLGAEHTYGGHAKTRNTREVVLNITVHHDKLDALKYFGLELAPSATSMAPGITGGGAGRPHPSPCLVHFARLISKNSVSPVVIVGNKSAEKVIFDGPTHNDNIIPPPLPEIPNEIDYKIDNGHMTKVPLIRLAWGRSGDKGDTCNIGILAREPKYYPFLKNSLTEEAVKDYMIHLCRGIVKRYELPGCNGLNFVLTRCLGGGGLSSLNIDKQGKTYAQMLLSFEVDVPS
;
A
#
# COMPACT_ATOMS: atom_id res chain seq x y z
N MET A 1 12.57 -32.30 14.29
CA MET A 1 12.09 -32.34 15.69
C MET A 1 10.80 -31.56 15.73
N VAL A 2 9.70 -32.27 15.97
CA VAL A 2 8.33 -31.75 15.90
C VAL A 2 7.99 -31.19 17.28
N PHE A 3 7.51 -29.95 17.30
CA PHE A 3 7.17 -29.15 18.47
C PHE A 3 6.33 -29.93 19.50
N SER A 4 6.94 -30.30 20.63
CA SER A 4 6.23 -30.74 21.83
C SER A 4 6.24 -29.58 22.84
N ASN A 5 5.07 -29.00 23.10
CA ASN A 5 4.76 -27.86 23.98
C ASN A 5 4.89 -26.44 23.38
N ILE A 6 4.20 -26.16 22.27
CA ILE A 6 3.81 -24.77 21.97
C ILE A 6 2.29 -24.67 22.17
N ASP A 7 1.86 -23.65 22.92
CA ASP A 7 0.46 -23.25 23.07
C ASP A 7 -0.22 -23.13 21.68
N ALA A 8 -1.54 -23.30 21.62
CA ALA A 8 -2.29 -23.17 20.37
C ALA A 8 -2.03 -21.79 19.70
N PRO A 9 -1.84 -21.74 18.36
CA PRO A 9 -1.57 -20.48 17.67
C PRO A 9 -2.81 -19.58 17.63
N VAL A 10 -2.58 -18.27 17.59
CA VAL A 10 -3.63 -17.28 17.28
C VAL A 10 -3.78 -17.20 15.77
N ARG A 11 -5.00 -17.43 15.28
CA ARG A 11 -5.36 -17.42 13.86
C ARG A 11 -6.02 -16.10 13.47
N ILE A 12 -5.39 -15.38 12.54
CA ILE A 12 -5.83 -14.05 12.10
C ILE A 12 -5.99 -14.05 10.59
N GLY A 13 -7.20 -13.81 10.11
CA GLY A 13 -7.52 -13.73 8.68
C GLY A 13 -7.68 -12.27 8.26
N CYS A 14 -7.00 -11.87 7.19
CA CYS A 14 -7.11 -10.51 6.63
C CYS A 14 -7.92 -10.55 5.34
N TYR A 15 -9.01 -9.78 5.28
CA TYR A 15 -9.95 -9.84 4.16
C TYR A 15 -9.92 -8.62 3.24
N SER A 16 -9.10 -7.61 3.52
CA SER A 16 -9.08 -6.39 2.71
C SER A 16 -7.68 -5.79 2.56
N ALA A 17 -7.47 -5.19 1.39
CA ALA A 17 -6.27 -4.45 0.99
C ALA A 17 -6.49 -2.94 0.95
N PHE A 18 -7.72 -2.50 0.65
CA PHE A 18 -8.10 -1.11 0.45
C PHE A 18 -9.64 -0.99 0.42
N TRP A 19 -10.15 0.24 0.38
CA TRP A 19 -11.58 0.47 0.16
C TRP A 19 -12.03 0.08 -1.26
N GLY A 20 -12.82 -0.98 -1.35
CA GLY A 20 -13.35 -1.53 -2.61
C GLY A 20 -12.79 -2.89 -2.99
N ASP A 21 -12.16 -3.60 -2.04
CA ASP A 21 -11.76 -5.00 -2.20
C ASP A 21 -12.97 -5.95 -2.36
N SER A 22 -12.72 -7.25 -2.60
CA SER A 22 -13.76 -8.24 -2.83
C SER A 22 -14.76 -8.31 -1.67
N VAL A 23 -16.03 -8.11 -1.99
CA VAL A 23 -17.14 -8.16 -1.03
C VAL A 23 -17.34 -9.56 -0.42
N THR A 24 -16.81 -10.61 -1.03
CA THR A 24 -16.93 -12.00 -0.54
C THR A 24 -15.76 -12.44 0.32
N ALA A 25 -14.71 -11.62 0.48
CA ALA A 25 -13.48 -12.00 1.17
C ALA A 25 -13.71 -12.34 2.65
N ALA A 26 -14.46 -11.48 3.37
CA ALA A 26 -14.78 -11.70 4.78
C ALA A 26 -15.69 -12.93 4.96
N GLU A 27 -16.67 -13.10 4.06
CA GLU A 27 -17.57 -14.26 4.10
C GLU A 27 -16.80 -15.56 3.91
N GLN A 28 -15.86 -15.60 2.96
CA GLN A 28 -15.00 -16.75 2.74
C GLN A 28 -14.28 -17.14 4.03
N LEU A 29 -13.56 -16.22 4.68
CA LEU A 29 -12.82 -16.51 5.90
C LEU A 29 -13.72 -16.95 7.05
N VAL A 30 -14.81 -16.21 7.32
CA VAL A 30 -15.71 -16.51 8.44
C VAL A 30 -16.39 -17.88 8.27
N LYS A 31 -16.84 -18.22 7.05
CA LYS A 31 -17.59 -19.46 6.80
C LYS A 31 -16.72 -20.68 6.59
N THR A 32 -15.49 -20.53 6.12
CA THR A 32 -14.58 -21.67 5.89
C THR A 32 -13.77 -22.04 7.13
N GLU A 33 -13.39 -21.04 7.93
CA GLU A 33 -12.57 -21.25 9.13
C GLU A 33 -13.40 -21.39 10.40
N GLU A 34 -14.65 -20.88 10.41
CA GLU A 34 -15.58 -20.99 11.53
C GLU A 34 -14.92 -20.61 12.88
N ASP A 35 -15.01 -21.47 13.90
CA ASP A 35 -14.45 -21.27 15.24
C ASP A 35 -12.93 -21.46 15.33
N ALA A 36 -12.28 -21.93 14.26
CA ALA A 36 -10.82 -21.93 14.18
C ALA A 36 -10.27 -20.51 13.99
N LEU A 37 -11.05 -19.56 13.45
CA LEU A 37 -10.59 -18.18 13.28
C LEU A 37 -10.75 -17.40 14.58
N ASN A 38 -9.66 -16.80 15.10
CA ASN A 38 -9.75 -15.98 16.31
C ASN A 38 -10.06 -14.51 15.99
N TYR A 39 -9.46 -14.00 14.91
CA TYR A 39 -9.58 -12.61 14.50
C TYR A 39 -9.84 -12.48 12.99
N LEU A 40 -10.76 -11.58 12.67
CA LEU A 40 -10.96 -11.06 11.32
C LEU A 40 -10.47 -9.61 11.27
N VAL A 41 -9.48 -9.33 10.42
CA VAL A 41 -8.90 -7.99 10.28
C VAL A 41 -9.15 -7.42 8.89
N GLY A 42 -9.32 -6.11 8.81
CA GLY A 42 -9.52 -5.43 7.53
C GLY A 42 -8.86 -4.06 7.48
N ASP A 43 -7.92 -3.90 6.57
CA ASP A 43 -7.33 -2.62 6.18
C ASP A 43 -8.08 -1.99 4.99
N TYR A 44 -8.43 -0.72 5.13
CA TYR A 44 -9.12 0.08 4.14
C TYR A 44 -8.38 1.38 3.77
N LEU A 45 -7.42 1.83 4.57
CA LEU A 45 -7.01 3.24 4.61
C LEU A 45 -5.70 3.55 3.89
N SER A 46 -5.60 3.25 2.59
CA SER A 46 -4.51 3.80 1.77
C SER A 46 -4.48 5.33 1.81
N GLU A 47 -3.33 5.96 1.51
CA GLU A 47 -3.21 7.41 1.38
C GLU A 47 -4.23 7.97 0.37
N VAL A 48 -4.56 7.20 -0.67
CA VAL A 48 -5.60 7.53 -1.65
C VAL A 48 -6.99 7.53 -1.02
N THR A 49 -7.32 6.51 -0.23
CA THR A 49 -8.60 6.37 0.49
C THR A 49 -8.84 7.59 1.39
N ILE A 50 -7.84 7.98 2.17
CA ILE A 50 -7.94 9.15 3.08
C ILE A 50 -8.25 10.42 2.29
N GLY A 51 -7.60 10.64 1.13
CA GLY A 51 -7.89 11.79 0.27
C GLY A 51 -9.33 11.81 -0.26
N LEU A 52 -9.87 10.64 -0.60
CA LEU A 52 -11.27 10.50 -1.03
C LEU A 52 -12.25 10.76 0.13
N LEU A 53 -11.99 10.21 1.32
CA LEU A 53 -12.81 10.44 2.52
C LEU A 53 -12.77 11.92 2.94
N ALA A 54 -11.59 12.54 2.93
CA ALA A 54 -11.40 13.96 3.24
C ALA A 54 -12.19 14.84 2.27
N ARG A 55 -12.20 14.48 0.98
CA ARG A 55 -13.05 15.15 -0.01
C ARG A 55 -14.54 14.97 0.32
N SER A 56 -14.99 13.76 0.65
CA SER A 56 -16.40 13.47 0.98
C SER A 56 -16.87 14.31 2.18
N ARG A 57 -16.09 14.33 3.27
CA ARG A 57 -16.38 15.06 4.50
C ARG A 57 -16.55 16.57 4.27
N ASN A 58 -15.80 17.12 3.32
CA ASN A 58 -15.75 18.57 3.05
C ASN A 58 -16.69 19.04 1.92
N GLN A 59 -17.58 18.19 1.38
CA GLN A 59 -18.53 18.56 0.32
C GLN A 59 -19.99 18.49 0.80
N ASP A 60 -20.73 19.59 0.67
CA ASP A 60 -22.17 19.70 0.99
C ASP A 60 -23.11 18.97 0.01
N ARG A 61 -22.59 18.27 -1.00
CA ARG A 61 -23.39 17.56 -2.01
C ARG A 61 -23.11 16.06 -1.97
N LYS A 62 -24.19 15.26 -2.08
CA LYS A 62 -24.26 13.79 -2.19
C LYS A 62 -22.89 13.12 -2.07
N SER A 63 -22.62 12.58 -0.88
CA SER A 63 -21.42 11.83 -0.52
C SER A 63 -20.94 10.91 -1.64
N LEU A 64 -19.62 10.69 -1.71
CA LEU A 64 -19.08 9.55 -2.46
C LEU A 64 -19.88 8.30 -2.08
N LYS A 65 -20.45 7.59 -3.06
CA LYS A 65 -21.21 6.36 -2.79
C LYS A 65 -20.31 5.42 -1.98
N GLY A 66 -20.79 4.93 -0.84
CA GLY A 66 -20.04 4.05 0.08
C GLY A 66 -19.27 4.77 1.20
N ALA A 67 -19.17 6.11 1.19
CA ALA A 67 -18.66 6.90 2.31
C ALA A 67 -19.82 7.58 3.07
N SER A 68 -19.73 7.58 4.41
CA SER A 68 -20.69 8.30 5.25
C SER A 68 -20.47 9.81 5.19
N LYS A 69 -21.45 10.59 5.68
CA LYS A 69 -21.32 12.05 5.84
C LYS A 69 -20.19 12.44 6.79
N GLY A 70 -19.74 11.53 7.68
CA GLY A 70 -18.64 11.73 8.64
C GLY A 70 -17.26 11.29 8.13
N GLY A 71 -17.19 10.48 7.06
CA GLY A 71 -15.91 10.01 6.51
C GLY A 71 -15.42 8.65 7.03
N TYR A 72 -16.32 7.82 7.56
CA TYR A 72 -16.08 6.38 7.74
C TYR A 72 -16.61 5.57 6.53
N ILE A 73 -16.20 4.31 6.43
CA ILE A 73 -16.51 3.42 5.30
C ILE A 73 -17.80 2.66 5.59
N SER A 74 -18.93 3.10 5.02
CA SER A 74 -20.24 2.50 5.28
C SER A 74 -20.42 1.11 4.67
N GLU A 75 -19.60 0.80 3.67
CA GLU A 75 -19.57 -0.51 3.00
C GLU A 75 -19.11 -1.63 3.95
N PHE A 76 -18.28 -1.33 4.96
CA PHE A 76 -17.95 -2.29 6.01
C PHE A 76 -19.21 -2.77 6.76
N LEU A 77 -20.12 -1.86 7.10
CA LEU A 77 -21.38 -2.24 7.75
C LEU A 77 -22.28 -3.03 6.81
N THR A 78 -22.34 -2.62 5.54
CA THR A 78 -23.31 -3.14 4.57
C THR A 78 -22.92 -4.52 4.03
N TYR A 79 -21.65 -4.68 3.65
CA TYR A 79 -21.16 -5.87 2.95
C TYR A 79 -20.43 -6.85 3.87
N VAL A 80 -19.95 -6.43 5.05
CA VAL A 80 -19.24 -7.31 5.98
C VAL A 80 -20.09 -7.60 7.21
N LEU A 81 -20.40 -6.59 8.03
CA LEU A 81 -21.05 -6.84 9.31
C LEU A 81 -22.50 -7.31 9.16
N ARG A 82 -23.34 -6.62 8.38
CA ARG A 82 -24.76 -7.01 8.24
C ARG A 82 -24.96 -8.47 7.83
N PRO A 83 -24.26 -9.03 6.82
CA PRO A 83 -24.42 -10.43 6.46
C PRO A 83 -23.75 -11.42 7.42
N LEU A 84 -22.70 -11.03 8.15
CA LEU A 84 -21.85 -11.98 8.89
C LEU A 84 -21.92 -11.85 10.41
N LEU A 85 -22.57 -10.83 10.98
CA LEU A 85 -22.49 -10.56 12.42
C LEU A 85 -22.99 -11.73 13.28
N HIS A 86 -24.03 -12.45 12.85
CA HIS A 86 -24.48 -13.65 13.54
C HIS A 86 -23.43 -14.78 13.54
N ASP A 87 -22.77 -15.02 12.40
CA ASP A 87 -21.71 -16.03 12.28
C ASP A 87 -20.47 -15.63 13.09
N ILE A 88 -20.09 -14.35 13.06
CA ILE A 88 -19.00 -13.78 13.87
C ILE A 88 -19.25 -14.03 15.36
N ILE A 89 -20.49 -13.81 15.84
CA ILE A 89 -20.86 -14.08 17.23
C ILE A 89 -20.86 -15.57 17.53
N LYS A 90 -21.45 -16.38 16.64
CA LYS A 90 -21.54 -17.84 16.79
C LYS A 90 -20.17 -18.48 16.94
N TYR A 91 -19.21 -18.05 16.13
CA TYR A 91 -17.85 -18.57 16.10
C TYR A 91 -16.87 -17.83 17.04
N ASN A 92 -17.36 -16.84 17.79
CA ASN A 92 -16.56 -16.04 18.73
C ASN A 92 -15.34 -15.36 18.07
N ILE A 93 -15.52 -14.87 16.85
CA ILE A 93 -14.49 -14.16 16.09
C ILE A 93 -14.46 -12.70 16.56
N LYS A 94 -13.28 -12.17 16.90
CA LYS A 94 -13.11 -10.72 17.16
C LYS A 94 -12.77 -9.98 15.86
N VAL A 95 -13.23 -8.74 15.73
CA VAL A 95 -13.00 -7.92 14.52
C VAL A 95 -12.14 -6.71 14.84
N VAL A 96 -11.09 -6.45 14.05
CA VAL A 96 -10.23 -5.26 14.19
C VAL A 96 -10.05 -4.60 12.82
N THR A 97 -10.43 -3.33 12.67
CA THR A 97 -10.38 -2.66 11.36
C THR A 97 -10.18 -1.16 11.49
N ASN A 98 -9.56 -0.56 10.47
CA ASN A 98 -9.47 0.89 10.30
C ASN A 98 -10.61 1.48 9.43
N ALA A 99 -11.72 0.76 9.24
CA ALA A 99 -12.91 1.26 8.53
C ALA A 99 -13.55 2.51 9.15
N GLY A 100 -13.12 2.91 10.37
CA GLY A 100 -13.48 4.18 10.99
C GLY A 100 -13.05 5.40 10.19
N GLY A 101 -12.01 5.28 9.35
CA GLY A 101 -11.58 6.33 8.44
C GLY A 101 -11.30 7.65 9.17
N LEU A 102 -12.01 8.71 8.79
CA LEU A 102 -11.88 10.03 9.41
C LEU A 102 -12.85 10.26 10.58
N ASP A 103 -13.73 9.31 10.88
CA ASP A 103 -14.70 9.40 11.98
C ASP A 103 -14.99 8.02 12.61
N PRO A 104 -14.06 7.48 13.40
CA PRO A 104 -14.22 6.17 14.04
C PRO A 104 -15.37 6.15 15.05
N LEU A 105 -15.72 7.29 15.65
CA LEU A 105 -16.81 7.37 16.62
C LEU A 105 -18.17 7.16 15.94
N SER A 106 -18.43 7.86 14.83
CA SER A 106 -19.67 7.63 14.08
C SER A 106 -19.74 6.22 13.49
N CYS A 107 -18.59 5.62 13.14
CA CYS A 107 -18.53 4.22 12.72
C CYS A 107 -18.97 3.27 13.85
N LYS A 108 -18.45 3.46 15.07
CA LYS A 108 -18.89 2.71 16.26
C LYS A 108 -20.39 2.82 16.49
N LEU A 109 -20.92 4.05 16.49
CA LEU A 109 -22.35 4.29 16.73
C LEU A 109 -23.22 3.58 15.69
N ALA A 110 -22.82 3.63 14.42
CA ALA A 110 -23.54 2.95 13.34
C ALA A 110 -23.50 1.41 13.49
N ILE A 111 -22.42 0.85 14.02
CA ILE A 111 -22.34 -0.59 14.33
C ILE A 111 -23.26 -0.93 15.51
N GLU A 112 -23.29 -0.10 16.55
CA GLU A 112 -24.19 -0.30 17.71
C GLU A 112 -25.66 -0.22 17.29
N ASP A 113 -26.02 0.64 16.34
CA ASP A 113 -27.36 0.68 15.77
C ASP A 113 -27.67 -0.55 14.91
N LEU A 114 -26.71 -1.05 14.12
CA LEU A 114 -26.85 -2.32 13.39
C LEU A 114 -27.06 -3.52 14.32
N VAL A 115 -26.37 -3.57 15.46
CA VAL A 115 -26.55 -4.61 16.49
C VAL A 115 -28.00 -4.62 16.99
N LYS A 116 -28.57 -3.44 17.26
CA LYS A 116 -29.98 -3.30 17.67
C LYS A 116 -30.94 -3.72 16.56
N GLU A 117 -30.70 -3.28 15.32
CA GLU A 117 -31.51 -3.63 14.14
C GLU A 117 -31.61 -5.14 13.93
N LEU A 118 -30.52 -5.87 14.21
CA LEU A 118 -30.44 -7.33 14.07
C LEU A 118 -30.95 -8.10 15.30
N ASN A 119 -31.54 -7.41 16.29
CA ASN A 119 -32.08 -7.99 17.51
C ASN A 119 -31.06 -8.85 18.29
N ILE A 120 -29.78 -8.45 18.29
CA ILE A 120 -28.74 -9.11 19.07
C ILE A 120 -28.83 -8.62 20.52
N GLU A 121 -28.73 -9.55 21.47
CA GLU A 121 -28.82 -9.27 22.90
C GLU A 121 -27.83 -8.18 23.36
N GLU A 122 -28.29 -7.27 24.22
CA GLU A 122 -27.46 -6.21 24.76
C GLU A 122 -26.24 -6.78 25.51
N GLY A 123 -25.06 -6.20 25.27
CA GLY A 123 -23.80 -6.68 25.87
C GLY A 123 -23.19 -7.90 25.18
N LYS A 124 -23.88 -8.55 24.23
CA LYS A 124 -23.31 -9.65 23.45
C LYS A 124 -22.20 -9.20 22.50
N VAL A 125 -22.33 -7.98 21.97
CA VAL A 125 -21.33 -7.32 21.12
C VAL A 125 -20.96 -5.99 21.74
N ILE A 126 -19.68 -5.84 22.09
CA ILE A 126 -19.08 -4.62 22.62
C ILE A 126 -18.21 -4.02 21.53
N VAL A 127 -18.53 -2.80 21.10
CA VAL A 127 -17.82 -2.09 20.04
C VAL A 127 -16.93 -1.01 20.66
N ALA A 128 -15.70 -0.89 20.18
CA ALA A 128 -14.77 0.16 20.58
C ALA A 128 -14.36 1.03 19.40
N ALA A 129 -14.28 2.34 19.65
CA ALA A 129 -13.68 3.32 18.72
C ALA A 129 -12.32 3.77 19.26
N VAL A 130 -11.32 3.81 18.38
CA VAL A 130 -10.02 4.46 18.60
C VAL A 130 -9.98 5.75 17.80
N THR A 131 -9.90 6.89 18.49
CA THR A 131 -9.87 8.24 17.90
C THR A 131 -8.64 9.04 18.36
N GLY A 132 -8.48 10.26 17.85
CA GLY A 132 -7.38 11.17 18.22
C GLY A 132 -6.25 11.23 17.19
N ASP A 133 -6.37 10.48 16.09
CA ASP A 133 -5.43 10.49 14.97
C ASP A 133 -5.58 11.73 14.09
N ASP A 134 -6.81 12.25 13.92
CA ASP A 134 -7.06 13.50 13.21
C ASP A 134 -6.54 14.69 14.03
N ILE A 135 -5.45 15.29 13.54
CA ILE A 135 -4.74 16.40 14.17
C ILE A 135 -4.74 17.63 13.25
N ILE A 136 -5.75 17.78 12.40
CA ILE A 136 -5.88 18.89 11.44
C ILE A 136 -5.74 20.28 12.11
N ASP A 137 -6.19 20.43 13.36
CA ASP A 137 -6.10 21.67 14.11
C ASP A 137 -4.65 22.09 14.42
N LYS A 138 -3.70 21.14 14.41
CA LYS A 138 -2.27 21.39 14.65
C LYS A 138 -1.51 21.86 13.40
N VAL A 139 -2.12 21.83 12.20
CA VAL A 139 -1.43 22.15 10.93
C VAL A 139 -0.78 23.54 10.91
N ASN A 140 -1.43 24.53 11.53
CA ASN A 140 -0.96 25.93 11.55
C ASN A 140 -0.32 26.32 12.89
N ASP A 141 -0.13 25.37 13.80
CA ASP A 141 0.39 25.66 15.12
C ASP A 141 1.90 25.88 15.06
N ARG A 142 2.31 27.16 15.09
CA ARG A 142 3.71 27.59 15.10
C ARG A 142 4.44 27.27 16.41
N ASN A 143 3.71 26.84 17.45
CA ASN A 143 4.27 26.48 18.75
C ASN A 143 4.52 24.97 18.88
N ASN A 144 4.21 24.14 17.86
CA ASN A 144 4.26 22.67 17.95
C ASN A 144 5.34 22.00 17.08
N GLU A 145 5.81 20.88 17.63
CA GLU A 145 6.87 19.94 17.24
C GLU A 145 6.60 19.15 15.94
N ILE A 146 6.03 19.78 14.91
CA ILE A 146 5.84 19.12 13.61
C ILE A 146 7.17 19.16 12.85
N LEU A 147 7.83 18.01 12.76
CA LEU A 147 9.12 17.87 12.09
C LEU A 147 8.92 17.47 10.62
N ASN A 148 9.88 17.83 9.78
CA ASN A 148 9.92 17.35 8.40
C ASN A 148 10.14 15.84 8.39
N PHE A 149 9.44 15.15 7.50
CA PHE A 149 9.66 13.73 7.26
C PHE A 149 10.75 13.56 6.20
N THR A 150 11.76 12.73 6.46
CA THR A 150 12.76 12.33 5.46
C THR A 150 12.71 10.82 5.26
N HIS A 151 12.52 10.37 4.01
CA HIS A 151 12.48 8.94 3.67
C HIS A 151 13.87 8.30 3.61
N ILE A 152 14.91 9.14 3.62
CA ILE A 152 16.33 8.78 3.53
C ILE A 152 17.02 9.55 4.65
N GLN A 153 17.92 8.90 5.39
CA GLN A 153 18.73 9.51 6.45
C GLN A 153 19.68 10.60 5.94
N GLU A 154 19.59 10.97 4.66
CA GLU A 154 20.41 12.00 4.04
C GLU A 154 19.62 13.30 3.89
N ASP A 155 20.35 14.38 4.13
CA ASP A 155 19.93 15.76 4.18
C ASP A 155 19.61 16.31 2.76
N SER A 156 18.77 15.58 2.01
CA SER A 156 18.38 15.86 0.63
C SER A 156 17.59 17.17 0.53
N GLU A 157 17.72 17.91 -0.59
CA GLU A 157 16.92 19.12 -0.81
C GLU A 157 15.41 18.85 -0.72
N ASP A 158 14.97 17.61 -1.01
CA ASP A 158 13.57 17.17 -0.92
C ASP A 158 13.00 17.25 0.51
N SER A 159 13.84 17.15 1.56
CA SER A 159 13.40 17.28 2.97
C SER A 159 13.43 18.71 3.50
N LYS A 160 14.14 19.63 2.82
CA LYS A 160 14.52 20.93 3.39
C LYS A 160 13.54 22.07 3.13
N SER A 161 12.55 21.95 2.24
CA SER A 161 11.74 23.13 1.88
C SER A 161 10.28 22.88 1.43
N PHE A 162 9.57 21.89 1.98
CA PHE A 162 8.13 21.82 1.73
C PHE A 162 7.37 22.77 2.67
N SER A 163 6.96 23.95 2.19
CA SER A 163 6.10 24.86 2.94
C SER A 163 4.61 24.54 2.72
N LEU A 164 3.85 24.57 3.81
CA LEU A 164 2.39 24.51 3.81
C LEU A 164 1.73 25.89 3.60
N ASP A 165 2.53 26.95 3.48
CA ASP A 165 2.01 28.31 3.30
C ASP A 165 1.11 28.38 2.06
N ASN A 166 -0.08 28.96 2.24
CA ASN A 166 -1.11 29.09 1.22
C ASN A 166 -1.65 27.75 0.65
N LYS A 167 -1.35 26.60 1.29
CA LYS A 167 -1.93 25.31 0.92
C LYS A 167 -3.20 25.05 1.72
N LYS A 168 -4.27 24.64 1.04
CA LYS A 168 -5.49 24.18 1.71
C LYS A 168 -5.33 22.72 2.11
N VAL A 169 -4.87 22.46 3.33
CA VAL A 169 -4.82 21.12 3.91
C VAL A 169 -6.26 20.66 4.26
N ILE A 170 -6.61 19.44 3.86
CA ILE A 170 -7.97 18.88 4.00
C ILE A 170 -8.04 17.64 4.91
N SER A 171 -6.88 17.03 5.20
CA SER A 171 -6.70 15.94 6.15
C SER A 171 -5.26 15.96 6.67
N PHE A 172 -5.10 15.61 7.94
CA PHE A 172 -3.81 15.53 8.62
C PHE A 172 -3.93 14.53 9.79
N ASN A 173 -3.50 13.29 9.55
CA ASN A 173 -3.78 12.16 10.45
C ASN A 173 -2.48 11.47 10.89
N ALA A 174 -2.29 11.32 12.20
CA ALA A 174 -1.17 10.60 12.80
C ALA A 174 -1.35 9.08 12.68
N TYR A 175 -0.28 8.35 12.41
CA TYR A 175 -0.31 6.89 12.26
C TYR A 175 -0.15 6.25 13.64
N PHE A 176 -1.26 5.84 14.25
CA PHE A 176 -1.21 5.09 15.50
C PHE A 176 -0.68 3.67 15.33
N GLY A 177 -0.14 3.14 16.43
CA GLY A 177 0.31 1.76 16.57
C GLY A 177 -0.75 0.84 17.16
N ALA A 178 -0.29 -0.31 17.65
CA ALA A 178 -1.11 -1.38 18.22
C ALA A 178 -1.67 -1.08 19.63
N ILE A 179 -1.01 -0.21 20.41
CA ILE A 179 -1.36 0.01 21.83
C ILE A 179 -2.83 0.41 22.07
N PRO A 180 -3.44 1.35 21.32
CA PRO A 180 -4.86 1.67 21.51
C PRO A 180 -5.80 0.50 21.19
N ILE A 181 -5.42 -0.38 20.24
CA ILE A 181 -6.17 -1.59 19.92
C ILE A 181 -6.09 -2.59 21.08
N VAL A 182 -4.90 -2.78 21.66
CA VAL A 182 -4.70 -3.63 22.85
C VAL A 182 -5.56 -3.13 24.02
N LYS A 183 -5.59 -1.82 24.26
CA LYS A 183 -6.43 -1.22 25.29
C LYS A 183 -7.92 -1.48 25.05
N ALA A 184 -8.39 -1.33 23.81
CA ALA A 184 -9.77 -1.64 23.45
C ALA A 184 -10.15 -3.11 23.70
N LEU A 185 -9.28 -4.05 23.31
CA LEU A 185 -9.47 -5.48 23.53
C LEU A 185 -9.45 -5.83 25.03
N LYS A 186 -8.50 -5.30 25.81
CA LYS A 186 -8.45 -5.46 27.28
C LYS A 186 -9.69 -4.90 27.98
N SER A 187 -10.33 -3.90 27.40
CA SER A 187 -11.59 -3.31 27.91
C SER A 187 -12.85 -4.12 27.55
N GLY A 188 -12.69 -5.26 26.86
CA GLY A 188 -13.76 -6.22 26.56
C GLY A 188 -14.37 -6.08 25.16
N ALA A 189 -13.77 -5.32 24.24
CA ALA A 189 -14.32 -5.13 22.90
C ALA A 189 -14.28 -6.41 22.06
N ASN A 190 -15.39 -6.71 21.38
CA ASN A 190 -15.47 -7.73 20.33
C ASN A 190 -15.12 -7.16 18.96
N ILE A 191 -15.47 -5.88 18.73
CA ILE A 191 -15.22 -5.17 17.48
C ILE A 191 -14.45 -3.88 17.82
N VAL A 192 -13.28 -3.70 17.22
CA VAL A 192 -12.47 -2.48 17.35
C VAL A 192 -12.41 -1.77 16.00
N VAL A 193 -12.91 -0.54 15.95
CA VAL A 193 -12.79 0.35 14.80
C VAL A 193 -11.82 1.50 15.09
N THR A 194 -10.84 1.71 14.23
CA THR A 194 -9.85 2.78 14.36
C THR A 194 -9.89 3.75 13.17
N GLY A 195 -9.29 4.92 13.35
CA GLY A 195 -8.97 5.87 12.29
C GLY A 195 -7.66 5.47 11.61
N ARG A 196 -6.75 6.42 11.35
CA ARG A 196 -5.45 6.06 10.77
C ARG A 196 -4.55 5.37 11.80
N CYS A 197 -4.14 4.15 11.47
CA CYS A 197 -3.07 3.41 12.12
C CYS A 197 -2.11 2.87 11.04
N VAL A 198 -0.94 2.35 11.44
CA VAL A 198 -0.19 1.48 10.53
C VAL A 198 -0.97 0.20 10.29
N ASP A 199 -0.91 -0.32 9.08
CA ASP A 199 -1.75 -1.41 8.61
C ASP A 199 -1.42 -2.71 9.40
N SER A 200 -0.12 -2.93 9.69
CA SER A 200 0.36 -4.01 10.56
C SER A 200 -0.18 -3.97 12.00
N ALA A 201 -0.63 -2.81 12.52
CA ALA A 201 -1.16 -2.70 13.88
C ALA A 201 -2.47 -3.49 14.07
N LEU A 202 -3.23 -3.69 12.99
CA LEU A 202 -4.48 -4.46 13.00
C LEU A 202 -4.24 -5.94 13.36
N VAL A 203 -3.05 -6.46 13.07
CA VAL A 203 -2.60 -7.81 13.42
C VAL A 203 -1.78 -7.81 14.71
N LEU A 204 -0.85 -6.86 14.87
CA LEU A 204 0.00 -6.76 16.06
C LEU A 204 -0.82 -6.54 17.35
N GLY A 205 -1.88 -5.73 17.31
CA GLY A 205 -2.75 -5.47 18.46
C GLY A 205 -3.35 -6.74 19.07
N PRO A 206 -4.06 -7.58 18.28
CA PRO A 206 -4.48 -8.91 18.68
C PRO A 206 -3.37 -9.78 19.28
N LEU A 207 -2.19 -9.82 18.65
CA LEU A 207 -1.09 -10.69 19.11
C LEU A 207 -0.54 -10.24 20.48
N ILE A 208 -0.34 -8.92 20.68
CA ILE A 208 0.06 -8.38 21.98
C ILE A 208 -0.99 -8.71 23.04
N TYR A 209 -2.28 -8.58 22.71
CA TYR A 209 -3.38 -8.87 23.62
C TYR A 209 -3.42 -10.35 24.03
N GLU A 210 -3.39 -11.27 23.08
CA GLU A 210 -3.53 -12.72 23.35
C GLU A 210 -2.29 -13.29 24.06
N PHE A 211 -1.09 -12.86 23.67
CA PHE A 211 0.15 -13.38 24.23
C PHE A 211 0.71 -12.61 25.42
N ASN A 212 0.13 -11.45 25.74
CA ASN A 212 0.62 -10.52 26.76
C ASN A 212 2.09 -10.12 26.54
N TRP A 213 2.49 -9.91 25.28
CA TRP A 213 3.81 -9.39 24.96
C TRP A 213 4.00 -8.00 25.58
N ASP A 214 5.19 -7.75 26.11
CA ASP A 214 5.56 -6.47 26.68
C ASP A 214 5.90 -5.47 25.55
N PRO A 215 5.09 -4.42 25.32
CA PRO A 215 5.34 -3.44 24.27
C PRO A 215 6.64 -2.63 24.47
N HIS A 216 7.25 -2.70 25.65
CA HIS A 216 8.48 -1.96 25.97
C HIS A 216 9.74 -2.80 25.93
N ASN A 217 9.63 -4.13 25.93
CA ASN A 217 10.79 -5.02 26.05
C ASN A 217 10.82 -6.15 25.02
N ASP A 218 9.68 -6.62 24.53
CA ASP A 218 9.59 -7.78 23.64
C ASP A 218 9.73 -7.40 22.15
N TRP A 219 10.71 -6.53 21.80
CA TRP A 219 10.79 -5.94 20.46
C TRP A 219 10.91 -6.97 19.34
N ASP A 220 11.62 -8.09 19.54
CA ASP A 220 11.68 -9.17 18.55
C ASP A 220 10.30 -9.80 18.29
N LEU A 221 9.45 -9.92 19.32
CA LEU A 221 8.08 -10.42 19.18
C LEU A 221 7.20 -9.38 18.49
N LEU A 222 7.32 -8.10 18.85
CA LEU A 222 6.60 -7.01 18.18
C LEU A 222 6.98 -6.92 16.70
N ALA A 223 8.27 -7.03 16.39
CA ALA A 223 8.80 -7.07 15.03
C ALA A 223 8.21 -8.24 14.24
N SER A 224 8.15 -9.44 14.85
CA SER A 224 7.54 -10.59 14.20
C SER A 224 6.03 -10.42 13.98
N GLY A 225 5.30 -9.88 14.95
CA GLY A 225 3.88 -9.56 14.80
C GLY A 225 3.60 -8.48 13.76
N SER A 226 4.44 -7.45 13.69
CA SER A 226 4.40 -6.44 12.64
C SER A 226 4.67 -7.02 11.26
N LEU A 227 5.66 -7.90 11.13
CA LEU A 227 5.95 -8.62 9.89
C LEU A 227 4.77 -9.50 9.47
N ALA A 228 4.15 -10.20 10.42
CA ALA A 228 2.96 -10.99 10.17
C ALA A 228 1.82 -10.12 9.62
N GLY A 229 1.60 -8.94 10.20
CA GLY A 229 0.67 -7.93 9.69
C GLY A 229 0.99 -7.47 8.27
N HIS A 230 2.24 -7.07 8.03
CA HIS A 230 2.75 -6.62 6.72
C HIS A 230 2.57 -7.67 5.61
N ILE A 231 2.65 -8.96 5.96
CA ILE A 231 2.49 -10.05 5.01
C ILE A 231 1.02 -10.29 4.64
N VAL A 232 0.08 -10.11 5.55
CA VAL A 232 -1.35 -10.42 5.29
C VAL A 232 -2.20 -9.22 4.93
N GLU A 233 -1.71 -8.01 5.12
CA GLU A 233 -2.31 -6.82 4.50
C GLU A 233 -2.25 -6.89 2.97
N CYS A 234 -2.85 -5.91 2.32
CA CYS A 234 -2.86 -5.81 0.86
C CYS A 234 -3.54 -7.00 0.13
N GLY A 235 -4.44 -7.70 0.82
CA GLY A 235 -5.38 -8.68 0.25
C GLY A 235 -4.71 -10.00 -0.07
N CYS A 236 -4.95 -10.55 -1.26
CA CYS A 236 -4.44 -11.87 -1.64
C CYS A 236 -2.95 -11.91 -2.04
N GLN A 237 -2.13 -10.88 -1.77
CA GLN A 237 -0.76 -10.84 -2.31
C GLN A 237 0.12 -11.98 -1.79
N ALA A 238 0.11 -12.26 -0.49
CA ALA A 238 0.83 -13.40 0.08
C ALA A 238 0.29 -14.77 -0.36
N THR A 239 -0.93 -14.81 -0.92
CA THR A 239 -1.61 -16.02 -1.41
C THR A 239 -1.63 -16.11 -2.94
N GLY A 240 -0.77 -15.36 -3.63
CA GLY A 240 -0.55 -15.46 -5.08
C GLY A 240 -1.25 -14.39 -5.91
N GLY A 241 -1.90 -13.41 -5.29
CA GLY A 241 -2.36 -12.20 -5.95
C GLY A 241 -1.17 -11.33 -6.36
N ASN A 242 -1.22 -10.73 -7.55
CA ASN A 242 -0.19 -9.82 -8.04
C ASN A 242 1.25 -10.39 -8.01
N PHE A 243 1.34 -11.72 -8.18
CA PHE A 243 2.54 -12.53 -8.10
C PHE A 243 3.25 -12.62 -9.47
N THR A 244 4.58 -12.57 -9.51
CA THR A 244 5.35 -12.65 -10.77
C THR A 244 5.01 -13.90 -11.60
N ASP A 245 4.93 -15.09 -10.99
CA ASP A 245 4.54 -16.31 -11.71
C ASP A 245 3.00 -16.46 -11.75
N TRP A 246 2.33 -15.41 -12.23
CA TRP A 246 0.88 -15.23 -12.21
C TRP A 246 0.09 -16.43 -12.75
N ARG A 247 0.63 -17.16 -13.74
CA ARG A 247 -0.03 -18.35 -14.31
C ARG A 247 -0.24 -19.45 -13.28
N GLN A 248 0.72 -19.65 -12.38
CA GLN A 248 0.59 -20.64 -11.32
C GLN A 248 -0.60 -20.28 -10.43
N SER A 249 -0.72 -19.01 -10.07
CA SER A 249 -1.83 -18.48 -9.27
C SER A 249 -3.17 -18.56 -10.00
N ALA A 250 -3.23 -18.06 -11.24
CA ALA A 250 -4.45 -18.00 -12.05
C ALA A 250 -5.07 -19.38 -12.31
N TYR A 251 -4.24 -20.42 -12.46
CA TYR A 251 -4.67 -21.78 -12.76
C TYR A 251 -4.50 -22.76 -11.58
N SER A 252 -4.35 -22.24 -10.36
CA SER A 252 -4.23 -23.06 -9.16
C SER A 252 -5.52 -23.84 -8.84
N LEU A 253 -5.36 -24.97 -8.16
CA LEU A 253 -6.47 -25.79 -7.66
C LEU A 253 -7.37 -24.95 -6.72
N GLY A 254 -8.64 -25.34 -6.59
CA GLY A 254 -9.61 -24.59 -5.79
C GLY A 254 -10.17 -23.34 -6.48
N GLY A 255 -9.89 -23.16 -7.78
CA GLY A 255 -10.55 -22.18 -8.64
C GLY A 255 -9.71 -20.97 -9.06
N GLY A 256 -8.41 -20.96 -8.78
CA GLY A 256 -7.54 -19.86 -9.19
C GLY A 256 -8.07 -18.49 -8.79
N TRP A 257 -8.08 -17.53 -9.72
CA TRP A 257 -8.43 -16.15 -9.42
C TRP A 257 -9.92 -15.89 -9.15
N TYR A 258 -10.84 -16.76 -9.56
CA TYR A 258 -12.26 -16.54 -9.25
C TYR A 258 -12.58 -16.86 -7.78
N ASN A 259 -11.76 -17.67 -7.12
CA ASN A 259 -11.95 -18.12 -5.74
C ASN A 259 -10.64 -18.01 -4.94
N MET A 260 -9.92 -16.89 -5.07
CA MET A 260 -8.68 -16.67 -4.32
C MET A 260 -8.90 -16.86 -2.82
N GLY A 261 -8.02 -17.62 -2.17
CA GLY A 261 -7.99 -17.73 -0.72
C GLY A 261 -7.32 -16.51 -0.10
N TYR A 262 -8.02 -15.80 0.78
CA TYR A 262 -7.44 -14.69 1.54
C TYR A 262 -6.46 -15.19 2.61
N PRO A 263 -5.41 -14.42 2.94
CA PRO A 263 -4.34 -14.88 3.82
C PRO A 263 -4.80 -15.05 5.27
N ILE A 264 -4.22 -16.06 5.91
CA ILE A 264 -4.34 -16.34 7.35
C ILE A 264 -2.93 -16.44 7.95
N ILE A 265 -2.73 -15.76 9.07
CA ILE A 265 -1.59 -15.99 9.96
C ILE A 265 -1.97 -17.01 11.04
N GLU A 266 -1.10 -17.99 11.29
CA GLU A 266 -1.09 -18.80 12.50
C GLU A 266 0.15 -18.42 13.32
N CYS A 267 0.00 -17.51 14.29
CA CYS A 267 1.13 -17.00 15.08
C CYS A 267 1.20 -17.70 16.43
N PHE A 268 2.41 -18.06 16.86
CA PHE A 268 2.68 -18.64 18.17
C PHE A 268 3.23 -17.60 19.14
N LYS A 269 3.14 -17.92 20.43
CA LYS A 269 3.60 -17.04 21.52
C LYS A 269 5.08 -16.65 21.42
N ASN A 270 5.92 -17.49 20.82
CA ASN A 270 7.34 -17.23 20.60
C ASN A 270 7.62 -16.28 19.40
N GLY A 271 6.58 -15.81 18.72
CA GLY A 271 6.67 -14.92 17.58
C GLY A 271 6.87 -15.63 16.24
N GLU A 272 7.13 -16.94 16.20
CA GLU A 272 7.14 -17.68 14.94
C GLU A 272 5.71 -17.79 14.39
N PHE A 273 5.56 -17.78 13.06
CA PHE A 273 4.23 -17.89 12.47
C PHE A 273 4.23 -18.58 11.11
N TYR A 274 3.07 -19.19 10.81
CA TYR A 274 2.78 -19.67 9.46
C TYR A 274 1.91 -18.68 8.71
N VAL A 275 2.16 -18.54 7.41
CA VAL A 275 1.21 -17.97 6.45
C VAL A 275 0.51 -19.14 5.77
N THR A 276 -0.82 -19.06 5.70
CA THR A 276 -1.68 -20.05 5.04
C THR A 276 -2.89 -19.36 4.40
N LYS A 277 -3.80 -20.15 3.83
CA LYS A 277 -5.08 -19.71 3.28
C LYS A 277 -6.16 -20.78 3.52
N PRO A 278 -7.46 -20.45 3.40
CA PRO A 278 -8.54 -21.43 3.51
C PRO A 278 -8.36 -22.62 2.56
N LYS A 279 -8.82 -23.79 3.00
CA LYS A 279 -8.86 -25.00 2.16
C LYS A 279 -9.82 -24.81 0.98
N ASP A 280 -9.61 -25.58 -0.08
CA ASP A 280 -10.46 -25.61 -1.28
C ASP A 280 -10.64 -24.25 -1.99
N THR A 281 -9.74 -23.30 -1.74
CA THR A 281 -9.65 -22.02 -2.45
C THR A 281 -8.50 -22.01 -3.46
N GLY A 282 -8.57 -21.10 -4.43
CA GLY A 282 -7.48 -20.75 -5.33
C GLY A 282 -6.34 -20.01 -4.66
N GLY A 283 -5.34 -19.65 -5.45
CA GLY A 283 -4.10 -19.06 -4.99
C GLY A 283 -3.08 -20.09 -4.49
N LEU A 284 -1.90 -19.61 -4.11
CA LEU A 284 -0.82 -20.42 -3.56
C LEU A 284 -0.11 -19.66 -2.43
N VAL A 285 0.32 -20.38 -1.40
CA VAL A 285 1.21 -19.84 -0.37
C VAL A 285 2.57 -20.55 -0.44
N THR A 286 3.58 -19.82 -0.92
CA THR A 286 4.95 -20.30 -1.12
C THR A 286 5.95 -19.24 -0.65
N PRO A 287 7.24 -19.58 -0.43
CA PRO A 287 8.26 -18.57 -0.15
C PRO A 287 8.31 -17.43 -1.16
N ALA A 288 7.94 -17.70 -2.43
CA ALA A 288 7.91 -16.69 -3.47
C ALA A 288 6.76 -15.69 -3.28
N THR A 289 5.52 -16.17 -3.03
CA THR A 289 4.35 -15.28 -2.83
C THR A 289 4.47 -14.48 -1.54
N VAL A 290 4.92 -15.13 -0.46
CA VAL A 290 5.16 -14.48 0.83
C VAL A 290 6.33 -13.49 0.73
N GLY A 291 7.40 -13.87 0.02
CA GLY A 291 8.59 -13.04 -0.14
C GLY A 291 8.37 -11.80 -0.99
N GLU A 292 7.59 -11.89 -2.09
CA GLU A 292 7.21 -10.71 -2.87
C GLU A 292 6.40 -9.71 -2.05
N GLN A 293 5.42 -10.19 -1.27
CA GLN A 293 4.64 -9.32 -0.38
C GLN A 293 5.49 -8.76 0.77
N MET A 294 6.41 -9.55 1.34
CA MET A 294 7.34 -9.06 2.35
C MET A 294 8.19 -7.88 1.84
N LEU A 295 8.63 -7.93 0.58
CA LEU A 295 9.42 -6.86 -0.04
C LEU A 295 8.58 -5.70 -0.58
N TYR A 296 7.24 -5.78 -0.53
CA TYR A 296 6.36 -4.74 -1.04
C TYR A 296 6.33 -3.54 -0.09
N GLU A 297 6.44 -2.32 -0.63
CA GLU A 297 6.27 -1.05 0.11
C GLU A 297 7.19 -0.84 1.33
N ILE A 298 8.36 -1.47 1.33
CA ILE A 298 9.41 -1.24 2.33
C ILE A 298 10.49 -0.29 1.80
N LEU A 299 10.95 0.62 2.65
CA LEU A 299 12.07 1.52 2.35
C LEU A 299 13.40 0.89 2.78
N ASP A 300 13.94 1.25 3.94
CA ASP A 300 15.12 0.58 4.50
C ASP A 300 14.68 -0.72 5.23
N PRO A 301 15.00 -1.92 4.71
CA PRO A 301 14.65 -3.18 5.35
C PRO A 301 15.41 -3.43 6.66
N GLY A 302 16.51 -2.73 6.93
CA GLY A 302 17.26 -2.82 8.19
C GLY A 302 16.76 -1.89 9.29
N ALA A 303 15.94 -0.90 8.92
CA ALA A 303 15.34 0.08 9.82
C ALA A 303 13.92 0.47 9.36
N TYR A 304 13.04 -0.51 9.27
CA TYR A 304 11.64 -0.26 8.95
C TYR A 304 10.90 0.27 10.17
N ILE A 305 10.69 1.60 10.20
CA ILE A 305 10.16 2.31 11.36
C ILE A 305 8.64 2.18 11.41
N LEU A 306 8.14 1.55 12.48
CA LEU A 306 6.72 1.52 12.83
C LEU A 306 6.50 2.23 14.18
N PRO A 307 5.26 2.63 14.51
CA PRO A 307 4.93 3.24 15.79
C PRO A 307 5.36 2.41 17.01
N ASP A 308 5.25 1.08 16.93
CA ASP A 308 5.48 0.19 18.06
C ASP A 308 6.89 -0.43 18.09
N VAL A 309 7.59 -0.51 16.94
CA VAL A 309 8.90 -1.17 16.83
C VAL A 309 9.66 -0.68 15.59
N ILE A 310 10.99 -0.73 15.60
CA ILE A 310 11.80 -0.67 14.37
C ILE A 310 12.12 -2.10 13.95
N LEU A 311 11.58 -2.53 12.81
CA LEU A 311 11.71 -3.88 12.27
C LEU A 311 12.93 -4.00 11.35
N ASP A 312 13.69 -5.07 11.53
CA ASP A 312 14.79 -5.49 10.67
C ASP A 312 14.44 -6.83 9.96
N PHE A 313 14.29 -6.75 8.64
CA PHE A 313 13.93 -7.86 7.77
C PHE A 313 15.14 -8.71 7.34
N ARG A 314 16.37 -8.23 7.56
CA ARG A 314 17.55 -8.77 6.87
C ARG A 314 17.92 -10.19 7.29
N ASN A 315 17.42 -10.64 8.44
CA ASN A 315 17.54 -12.00 8.96
C ASN A 315 16.32 -12.90 8.67
N VAL A 316 15.28 -12.37 8.01
CA VAL A 316 14.03 -13.12 7.80
C VAL A 316 14.26 -14.29 6.86
N LYS A 317 13.73 -15.46 7.25
CA LYS A 317 13.79 -16.71 6.49
C LYS A 317 12.38 -17.19 6.19
N LEU A 318 12.20 -17.68 4.97
CA LEU A 318 10.95 -18.24 4.47
C LEU A 318 11.16 -19.72 4.16
N LYS A 319 10.37 -20.60 4.78
CA LYS A 319 10.49 -22.04 4.61
C LYS A 319 9.13 -22.66 4.27
N GLN A 320 9.05 -23.36 3.14
CA GLN A 320 7.88 -24.19 2.83
C GLN A 320 7.81 -25.35 3.84
N VAL A 321 6.65 -25.54 4.49
CA VAL A 321 6.44 -26.63 5.46
C VAL A 321 5.47 -27.68 4.93
N SER A 322 4.46 -27.26 4.19
CA SER A 322 3.55 -28.11 3.42
C SER A 322 2.92 -27.30 2.31
N ASP A 323 2.10 -27.90 1.45
CA ASP A 323 1.31 -27.17 0.46
C ASP A 323 0.54 -26.03 1.11
N ASN A 324 0.62 -24.84 0.52
CA ASN A 324 -0.02 -23.62 1.01
C ASN A 324 0.34 -23.22 2.44
N LYS A 325 1.51 -23.62 2.96
CA LYS A 325 1.95 -23.27 4.30
C LYS A 325 3.43 -22.93 4.37
N VAL A 326 3.73 -21.68 4.72
CA VAL A 326 5.09 -21.14 4.80
C VAL A 326 5.37 -20.68 6.23
N LEU A 327 6.46 -21.18 6.81
CA LEU A 327 7.00 -20.70 8.07
C LEU A 327 7.83 -19.44 7.83
N VAL A 328 7.59 -18.42 8.63
CA VAL A 328 8.35 -17.16 8.65
C VAL A 328 9.04 -17.03 10.01
N THR A 329 10.34 -16.74 9.99
CA THR A 329 11.19 -16.59 11.20
C THR A 329 12.25 -15.52 10.97
N GLY A 330 12.90 -15.06 12.03
CA GLY A 330 14.12 -14.24 11.94
C GLY A 330 13.90 -12.73 11.88
N ALA A 331 12.67 -12.24 12.03
CA ALA A 331 12.42 -10.82 12.27
C ALA A 331 13.11 -10.36 13.56
N LYS A 332 13.76 -9.20 13.52
CA LYS A 332 14.42 -8.58 14.68
C LYS A 332 13.86 -7.19 14.94
N GLY A 333 13.69 -6.87 16.21
CA GLY A 333 13.11 -5.61 16.65
C GLY A 333 14.07 -4.75 17.45
N ARG A 334 13.91 -3.44 17.32
CA ARG A 334 14.52 -2.43 18.20
C ARG A 334 13.43 -1.51 18.72
N ALA A 335 13.76 -0.80 19.80
CA ALA A 335 12.88 0.21 20.36
C ALA A 335 12.35 1.17 19.29
N PRO A 336 11.06 1.56 19.33
CA PRO A 336 10.50 2.51 18.37
C PRO A 336 11.12 3.92 18.54
N THR A 337 10.85 4.81 17.59
CA THR A 337 11.22 6.23 17.71
C THR A 337 10.23 6.99 18.60
N GLU A 338 10.59 8.21 19.01
CA GLU A 338 9.71 9.12 19.78
C GLU A 338 8.59 9.74 18.92
N ASN A 339 8.67 9.59 17.59
CA ASN A 339 7.82 10.28 16.64
C ASN A 339 6.84 9.32 15.95
N LEU A 340 5.66 9.84 15.59
CA LEU A 340 4.74 9.20 14.66
C LEU A 340 4.81 9.86 13.29
N LYS A 341 4.65 9.05 12.23
CA LYS A 341 4.35 9.55 10.90
C LYS A 341 2.97 10.21 10.91
N VAL A 342 2.87 11.37 10.27
CA VAL A 342 1.61 12.05 9.96
C VAL A 342 1.44 12.10 8.46
N SER A 343 0.28 11.67 7.97
CA SER A 343 -0.13 11.85 6.57
C SER A 343 -0.99 13.08 6.44
N GLY A 344 -0.53 14.03 5.62
CA GLY A 344 -1.29 15.19 5.23
C GLY A 344 -1.70 15.16 3.78
N ILE A 345 -2.83 15.79 3.48
CA ILE A 345 -3.32 15.97 2.11
C ILE A 345 -3.72 17.42 1.91
N TYR A 346 -3.22 18.05 0.84
CA TYR A 346 -3.65 19.37 0.42
C TYR A 346 -4.18 19.39 -1.02
N LEU A 347 -5.02 20.38 -1.32
CA LEU A 347 -5.54 20.62 -2.66
C LEU A 347 -4.56 21.45 -3.48
N ASP A 348 -4.14 20.94 -4.65
CA ASP A 348 -3.27 21.62 -5.60
C ASP A 348 -3.97 21.84 -6.95
N GLY A 349 -5.09 22.56 -6.97
CA GLY A 349 -5.86 22.78 -8.19
C GLY A 349 -6.59 21.53 -8.69
N TYR A 350 -6.67 21.35 -10.01
CA TYR A 350 -7.52 20.35 -10.64
C TYR A 350 -6.84 19.69 -11.84
N LYS A 351 -7.15 18.43 -12.09
CA LYS A 351 -6.69 17.68 -13.28
C LYS A 351 -7.86 17.08 -14.05
N MET A 352 -7.65 16.86 -15.35
CA MET A 352 -8.59 16.17 -16.22
C MET A 352 -7.83 15.22 -17.13
N THR A 353 -8.28 13.97 -17.21
CA THR A 353 -7.72 12.94 -18.07
C THR A 353 -8.72 12.58 -19.16
N GLY A 354 -8.26 12.55 -20.41
CA GLY A 354 -9.03 12.13 -21.57
C GLY A 354 -8.36 10.94 -22.25
N GLN A 355 -9.17 9.97 -22.68
CA GLN A 355 -8.71 8.78 -23.39
C GLN A 355 -9.45 8.61 -24.70
N ILE A 356 -8.70 8.27 -25.76
CA ILE A 356 -9.26 7.86 -27.06
C ILE A 356 -8.49 6.65 -27.59
N ILE A 357 -9.19 5.76 -28.29
CA ILE A 357 -8.59 4.61 -28.97
C ILE A 357 -8.23 5.05 -30.39
N ILE A 358 -7.05 4.65 -30.87
CA ILE A 358 -6.62 4.87 -32.25
C ILE A 358 -6.20 3.54 -32.86
N GLY A 359 -6.94 3.14 -33.90
CA GLY A 359 -6.70 1.93 -34.67
C GLY A 359 -6.13 2.18 -36.06
N GLY A 360 -5.47 1.17 -36.62
CA GLY A 360 -4.94 1.13 -37.98
C GLY A 360 -3.44 1.41 -38.08
N ILE A 361 -2.96 1.52 -39.32
CA ILE A 361 -1.53 1.78 -39.63
C ILE A 361 -1.08 3.07 -38.92
N ASP A 362 0.16 3.07 -38.43
CA ASP A 362 0.80 4.19 -37.74
C ASP A 362 0.08 4.69 -36.48
N ALA A 363 -0.61 3.80 -35.75
CA ALA A 363 -1.43 4.16 -34.59
C ALA A 363 -0.68 5.02 -33.55
N TRP A 364 0.57 4.66 -33.23
CA TRP A 364 1.41 5.44 -32.31
C TRP A 364 1.71 6.85 -32.83
N ASN A 365 2.16 6.98 -34.09
CA ASN A 365 2.45 8.28 -34.70
C ASN A 365 1.20 9.16 -34.75
N LYS A 366 0.05 8.60 -35.15
CA LYS A 366 -1.24 9.29 -35.13
C LYS A 366 -1.58 9.80 -33.74
N ALA A 367 -1.38 8.99 -32.70
CA ALA A 367 -1.66 9.37 -31.32
C ALA A 367 -0.84 10.59 -30.87
N ILE A 368 0.45 10.62 -31.17
CA ILE A 368 1.32 11.76 -30.85
C ILE A 368 0.85 13.03 -31.57
N VAL A 369 0.54 12.95 -32.87
CA VAL A 369 0.07 14.11 -33.66
C VAL A 369 -1.28 14.61 -33.14
N VAL A 370 -2.21 13.71 -32.83
CA VAL A 370 -3.53 14.04 -32.28
C VAL A 370 -3.43 14.72 -30.92
N ALA A 371 -2.61 14.19 -30.00
CA ALA A 371 -2.39 14.83 -28.70
C ALA A 371 -1.84 16.25 -28.85
N ASN A 372 -0.81 16.43 -29.67
CA ASN A 372 -0.22 17.74 -29.91
C ASN A 372 -1.23 18.72 -30.51
N ALA A 373 -2.05 18.28 -31.46
CA ALA A 373 -3.09 19.11 -32.06
C ALA A 373 -4.15 19.57 -31.02
N ILE A 374 -4.63 18.65 -30.18
CA ILE A 374 -5.58 18.96 -29.09
C ILE A 374 -4.96 19.98 -28.13
N LEU A 375 -3.76 19.70 -27.61
CA LEU A 375 -3.08 20.56 -26.65
C LEU A 375 -2.78 21.96 -27.22
N MET A 376 -2.33 22.04 -28.47
CA MET A 376 -2.08 23.33 -29.12
C MET A 376 -3.37 24.13 -29.27
N LYS A 377 -4.46 23.49 -29.72
CA LYS A 377 -5.76 24.14 -29.90
C LYS A 377 -6.33 24.65 -28.58
N THR A 378 -6.26 23.84 -27.52
CA THR A 378 -6.77 24.24 -26.21
C THR A 378 -5.94 25.35 -25.59
N ARG A 379 -4.60 25.32 -25.71
CA ARG A 379 -3.72 26.43 -25.30
C ARG A 379 -4.06 27.76 -25.98
N VAL A 380 -4.43 27.73 -27.27
CA VAL A 380 -4.92 28.93 -27.98
C VAL A 380 -6.20 29.46 -27.33
N PHE A 381 -7.15 28.59 -26.99
CA PHE A 381 -8.38 29.01 -26.28
C PHE A 381 -8.08 29.59 -24.90
N LEU A 382 -7.21 28.95 -24.12
CA LEU A 382 -6.82 29.42 -22.79
C LEU A 382 -6.19 30.82 -22.85
N ARG A 383 -5.30 31.07 -23.82
CA ARG A 383 -4.72 32.41 -24.06
C ARG A 383 -5.80 33.43 -24.44
N LYS A 384 -6.69 33.11 -25.39
CA LYS A 384 -7.80 34.00 -25.79
C LYS A 384 -8.73 34.34 -24.63
N LYS A 385 -8.94 33.41 -23.69
CA LYS A 385 -9.79 33.58 -22.50
C LYS A 385 -9.04 34.10 -21.27
N LYS A 386 -7.73 34.40 -21.37
CA LYS A 386 -6.88 34.86 -20.25
C LYS A 386 -6.94 33.94 -19.03
N LEU A 387 -6.97 32.62 -19.24
CA LEU A 387 -7.09 31.64 -18.16
C LEU A 387 -5.76 31.19 -17.54
N GLY A 388 -4.63 31.44 -18.22
CA GLY A 388 -3.33 30.82 -17.92
C GLY A 388 -3.11 29.59 -18.78
N ASP A 389 -1.85 29.15 -18.96
CA ASP A 389 -1.54 27.86 -19.59
C ASP A 389 -1.74 26.72 -18.55
N TYR A 390 -1.73 25.47 -19.02
CA TYR A 390 -1.66 24.31 -18.14
C TYR A 390 -0.40 24.38 -17.27
N ARG A 391 -0.56 24.02 -15.99
CA ARG A 391 0.58 23.87 -15.07
C ARG A 391 1.47 22.71 -15.47
N ASP A 392 0.84 21.62 -15.89
CA ASP A 392 1.51 20.41 -16.33
C ASP A 392 0.63 19.60 -17.29
N VAL A 393 1.27 18.78 -18.13
CA VAL A 393 0.65 17.96 -19.16
C VAL A 393 1.39 16.63 -19.29
N ASN A 394 0.66 15.52 -19.26
CA ASN A 394 1.19 14.20 -19.58
C ASN A 394 0.47 13.57 -20.77
N VAL A 395 1.24 12.92 -21.66
CA VAL A 395 0.74 12.23 -22.85
C VAL A 395 1.35 10.83 -22.90
N GLU A 396 0.49 9.82 -22.82
CA GLU A 396 0.90 8.42 -22.80
C GLU A 396 0.19 7.66 -23.93
N VAL A 397 0.93 6.81 -24.64
CA VAL A 397 0.40 6.00 -25.75
C VAL A 397 0.47 4.52 -25.37
N LEU A 398 -0.61 4.02 -24.79
CA LEU A 398 -0.68 2.64 -24.29
C LEU A 398 -0.87 1.66 -25.45
N GLY A 399 -0.26 0.47 -25.35
CA GLY A 399 -0.20 -0.51 -26.44
C GLY A 399 1.03 -0.36 -27.34
N ALA A 400 1.83 0.69 -27.14
CA ALA A 400 3.13 0.92 -27.79
C ALA A 400 4.28 0.97 -26.76
N GLU A 401 4.14 0.20 -25.68
CA GLU A 401 5.14 0.05 -24.60
C GLU A 401 5.62 1.39 -23.98
N HIS A 402 4.74 2.38 -23.87
CA HIS A 402 5.06 3.69 -23.27
C HIS A 402 5.74 3.55 -21.89
N THR A 403 5.28 2.60 -21.08
CA THR A 403 5.82 2.31 -19.74
C THR A 403 7.31 1.92 -19.77
N TYR A 404 7.80 1.29 -20.84
CA TYR A 404 9.20 0.87 -20.98
C TYR A 404 10.14 2.00 -21.43
N GLY A 405 9.61 3.18 -21.78
CA GLY A 405 10.43 4.34 -22.16
C GLY A 405 11.42 4.04 -23.30
N GLY A 406 12.72 4.14 -23.00
CA GLY A 406 13.79 3.82 -23.95
C GLY A 406 13.93 2.33 -24.28
N HIS A 407 13.38 1.45 -23.44
CA HIS A 407 13.46 0.00 -23.56
C HIS A 407 12.28 -0.61 -24.33
N ALA A 408 11.40 0.22 -24.90
CA ALA A 408 10.32 -0.24 -25.75
C ALA A 408 10.87 -0.97 -27.00
N LYS A 409 10.39 -2.19 -27.23
CA LYS A 409 10.69 -3.07 -28.37
C LYS A 409 9.69 -2.91 -29.51
N THR A 410 8.47 -2.43 -29.24
CA THR A 410 7.47 -2.21 -30.30
C THR A 410 6.80 -0.85 -30.25
N ARG A 411 6.90 -0.11 -31.36
CA ARG A 411 6.09 1.10 -31.65
C ARG A 411 5.25 0.95 -32.92
N ASN A 412 5.51 -0.09 -33.71
CA ASN A 412 4.74 -0.45 -34.90
C ASN A 412 3.53 -1.30 -34.51
N THR A 413 2.62 -0.70 -33.73
CA THR A 413 1.35 -1.31 -33.33
C THR A 413 0.21 -0.72 -34.17
N ARG A 414 -0.86 -1.50 -34.33
CA ARG A 414 -2.08 -1.11 -35.06
C ARG A 414 -3.22 -0.67 -34.13
N GLU A 415 -2.99 -0.68 -32.83
CA GLU A 415 -3.98 -0.30 -31.83
C GLU A 415 -3.29 0.31 -30.61
N VAL A 416 -3.73 1.51 -30.24
CA VAL A 416 -3.24 2.22 -29.04
C VAL A 416 -4.38 2.93 -28.32
N VAL A 417 -4.19 3.16 -27.03
CA VAL A 417 -4.97 4.14 -26.26
C VAL A 417 -4.11 5.38 -26.07
N LEU A 418 -4.56 6.51 -26.60
CA LEU A 418 -4.00 7.81 -26.29
C LEU A 418 -4.61 8.31 -24.98
N ASN A 419 -3.77 8.46 -23.95
CA ASN A 419 -4.12 9.03 -22.67
C ASN A 419 -3.49 10.42 -22.54
N ILE A 420 -4.29 11.45 -22.31
CA ILE A 420 -3.81 12.82 -22.09
C ILE A 420 -4.35 13.31 -20.75
N THR A 421 -3.45 13.73 -19.86
CA THR A 421 -3.82 14.35 -18.58
C THR A 421 -3.30 15.78 -18.54
N VAL A 422 -4.16 16.73 -18.18
CA VAL A 422 -3.79 18.16 -18.02
C VAL A 422 -4.11 18.65 -16.61
N HIS A 423 -3.24 19.51 -16.07
CA HIS A 423 -3.36 20.09 -14.73
C HIS A 423 -3.49 21.62 -14.78
N HIS A 424 -4.42 22.19 -14.00
CA HIS A 424 -4.65 23.63 -13.93
C HIS A 424 -5.35 24.04 -12.62
N ASP A 425 -5.08 25.26 -12.14
CA ASP A 425 -5.74 25.80 -10.94
C ASP A 425 -7.24 26.11 -11.11
N LYS A 426 -7.74 26.21 -12.34
CA LYS A 426 -9.11 26.67 -12.65
C LYS A 426 -9.88 25.56 -13.36
N LEU A 427 -11.01 25.17 -12.78
CA LEU A 427 -11.95 24.21 -13.38
C LEU A 427 -12.38 24.61 -14.79
N ASP A 428 -12.59 25.91 -15.03
CA ASP A 428 -13.04 26.42 -16.32
C ASP A 428 -12.01 26.22 -17.43
N ALA A 429 -10.71 26.22 -17.13
CA ALA A 429 -9.66 25.96 -18.11
C ALA A 429 -9.71 24.51 -18.61
N LEU A 430 -9.96 23.55 -17.70
CA LEU A 430 -10.04 22.13 -18.02
C LEU A 430 -11.24 21.78 -18.92
N LYS A 431 -12.34 22.56 -18.84
CA LYS A 431 -13.51 22.36 -19.71
C LYS A 431 -13.13 22.42 -21.18
N TYR A 432 -12.23 23.32 -21.59
CA TYR A 432 -11.81 23.44 -22.98
C TYR A 432 -11.04 22.20 -23.46
N PHE A 433 -10.25 21.58 -22.59
CA PHE A 433 -9.61 20.30 -22.92
C PHE A 433 -10.65 19.20 -23.16
N GLY A 434 -11.60 19.04 -22.24
CA GLY A 434 -12.67 18.04 -22.40
C GLY A 434 -13.55 18.26 -23.63
N LEU A 435 -13.71 19.49 -24.10
CA LEU A 435 -14.47 19.83 -25.31
C LEU A 435 -13.76 19.42 -26.60
N GLU A 436 -12.44 19.30 -26.60
CA GLU A 436 -11.63 19.07 -27.81
C GLU A 436 -11.25 17.60 -28.06
N LEU A 437 -11.56 16.70 -27.12
CA LEU A 437 -11.32 15.26 -27.31
C LEU A 437 -12.27 14.65 -28.34
N ALA A 438 -13.58 14.80 -28.19
CA ALA A 438 -14.55 14.18 -29.10
C ALA A 438 -14.44 14.68 -30.57
N PRO A 439 -14.26 15.99 -30.85
CA PRO A 439 -14.05 16.47 -32.22
C PRO A 439 -12.85 15.87 -32.94
N SER A 440 -11.86 15.33 -32.22
CA SER A 440 -10.71 14.66 -32.85
C SER A 440 -11.15 13.49 -33.74
N ALA A 441 -12.24 12.80 -33.39
CA ALA A 441 -12.73 11.63 -34.12
C ALA A 441 -13.23 11.94 -35.54
N THR A 442 -13.68 13.18 -35.79
CA THR A 442 -14.18 13.61 -37.11
C THR A 442 -13.25 14.56 -37.83
N SER A 443 -12.32 15.19 -37.11
CA SER A 443 -11.51 16.31 -37.62
C SER A 443 -10.01 16.04 -37.67
N MET A 444 -9.54 14.88 -37.20
CA MET A 444 -8.10 14.54 -37.13
C MET A 444 -7.82 13.19 -37.81
N ALA A 445 -6.91 12.37 -37.27
CA ALA A 445 -6.46 11.14 -37.90
C ALA A 445 -7.60 10.10 -38.04
N PRO A 446 -7.62 9.30 -39.13
CA PRO A 446 -8.58 8.20 -39.26
C PRO A 446 -8.27 7.07 -38.27
N GLY A 447 -9.33 6.39 -37.81
CA GLY A 447 -9.24 5.26 -36.88
C GLY A 447 -9.45 5.62 -35.41
N ILE A 448 -9.91 6.83 -35.09
CA ILE A 448 -10.21 7.27 -33.72
C ILE A 448 -11.60 6.78 -33.28
N THR A 449 -11.69 6.13 -32.12
CA THR A 449 -12.94 5.69 -31.49
C THR A 449 -12.81 5.66 -29.96
N GLY A 450 -13.81 5.11 -29.25
CA GLY A 450 -13.78 4.94 -27.79
C GLY A 450 -14.18 6.17 -26.98
N GLY A 451 -14.33 7.34 -27.60
CA GLY A 451 -14.79 8.59 -26.94
C GLY A 451 -16.29 8.65 -26.61
N GLY A 452 -17.00 7.51 -26.60
CA GLY A 452 -18.47 7.44 -26.50
C GLY A 452 -19.05 7.48 -25.08
N ALA A 453 -18.23 7.36 -24.04
CA ALA A 453 -18.68 7.33 -22.63
C ALA A 453 -18.99 8.73 -22.04
N GLY A 454 -18.95 9.78 -22.87
CA GLY A 454 -19.14 11.17 -22.45
C GLY A 454 -17.83 11.96 -22.38
N ARG A 455 -17.95 13.25 -22.02
CA ARG A 455 -16.77 14.13 -21.85
C ARG A 455 -16.09 13.82 -20.52
N PRO A 456 -14.75 13.88 -20.43
CA PRO A 456 -14.09 13.74 -19.16
C PRO A 456 -14.48 14.87 -18.20
N HIS A 457 -14.45 14.56 -16.91
CA HIS A 457 -14.76 15.50 -15.85
C HIS A 457 -13.50 15.89 -15.10
N PRO A 458 -13.38 17.17 -14.68
CA PRO A 458 -12.26 17.58 -13.85
C PRO A 458 -12.37 16.94 -12.48
N SER A 459 -11.23 16.61 -11.89
CA SER A 459 -11.09 16.09 -10.53
C SER A 459 -10.11 16.96 -9.75
N PRO A 460 -10.28 17.10 -8.42
CA PRO A 460 -9.27 17.74 -7.58
C PRO A 460 -7.92 17.04 -7.73
N CYS A 461 -6.85 17.82 -7.88
CA CYS A 461 -5.49 17.29 -7.76
C CYS A 461 -5.11 17.35 -6.28
N LEU A 462 -5.08 16.20 -5.61
CA LEU A 462 -4.75 16.10 -4.19
C LEU A 462 -3.30 15.65 -4.06
N VAL A 463 -2.54 16.31 -3.18
CA VAL A 463 -1.13 15.99 -2.95
C VAL A 463 -0.98 15.46 -1.53
N HIS A 464 -0.45 14.25 -1.41
CA HIS A 464 -0.06 13.66 -0.14
C HIS A 464 1.32 14.19 0.26
N PHE A 465 1.51 14.46 1.55
CA PHE A 465 2.80 14.79 2.15
C PHE A 465 2.92 14.14 3.52
N ALA A 466 4.15 13.87 3.94
CA ALA A 466 4.44 13.32 5.26
C ALA A 466 5.06 14.37 6.19
N ARG A 467 4.75 14.21 7.48
CA ARG A 467 5.38 14.91 8.60
C ARG A 467 5.65 13.94 9.74
N LEU A 468 6.39 14.39 10.73
CA LEU A 468 6.57 13.70 12.00
C LEU A 468 5.98 14.56 13.12
N ILE A 469 5.43 13.91 14.13
CA ILE A 469 4.99 14.54 15.37
C ILE A 469 5.43 13.70 16.55
N SER A 470 5.83 14.33 17.65
CA SER A 470 6.13 13.60 18.88
C SER A 470 4.89 12.85 19.38
N LYS A 471 5.11 11.61 19.85
CA LYS A 471 4.07 10.77 20.45
C LYS A 471 3.39 11.44 21.65
N ASN A 472 4.12 12.31 22.35
CA ASN A 472 3.60 13.04 23.52
C ASN A 472 2.67 14.19 23.15
N SER A 473 2.72 14.66 21.90
CA SER A 473 1.89 15.77 21.40
C SER A 473 0.55 15.29 20.82
N VAL A 474 0.32 13.96 20.80
CA VAL A 474 -0.92 13.31 20.40
C VAL A 474 -1.46 12.43 21.53
N SER A 475 -2.77 12.25 21.60
CA SER A 475 -3.39 11.42 22.64
C SER A 475 -4.49 10.57 22.01
N PRO A 476 -4.23 9.28 21.74
CA PRO A 476 -5.28 8.37 21.34
C PRO A 476 -6.34 8.28 22.42
N VAL A 477 -7.59 8.17 22.00
CA VAL A 477 -8.74 8.02 22.89
C VAL A 477 -9.48 6.76 22.49
N VAL A 478 -9.78 5.93 23.49
CA VAL A 478 -10.51 4.68 23.34
C VAL A 478 -11.87 4.82 24.00
N ILE A 479 -12.94 4.50 23.28
CA ILE A 479 -14.32 4.56 23.75
C ILE A 479 -14.94 3.18 23.56
N VAL A 480 -15.22 2.45 24.64
CA VAL A 480 -15.65 1.03 24.60
C VAL A 480 -17.10 0.90 25.09
N GLY A 481 -18.00 0.46 24.22
CA GLY A 481 -19.43 0.41 24.49
C GLY A 481 -19.95 1.76 25.01
N ASN A 482 -20.61 1.74 26.16
CA ASN A 482 -21.13 2.94 26.84
C ASN A 482 -20.16 3.53 27.89
N LYS A 483 -18.92 3.04 27.98
CA LYS A 483 -17.92 3.56 28.92
C LYS A 483 -17.43 4.94 28.48
N SER A 484 -16.95 5.72 29.44
CA SER A 484 -16.34 7.03 29.19
C SER A 484 -15.09 6.90 28.31
N ALA A 485 -14.78 7.97 27.58
CA ALA A 485 -13.56 8.08 26.80
C ALA A 485 -12.32 7.95 27.70
N GLU A 486 -11.43 7.03 27.37
CA GLU A 486 -10.17 6.81 28.07
C GLU A 486 -8.99 7.22 27.18
N LYS A 487 -8.10 8.08 27.68
CA LYS A 487 -6.86 8.41 26.99
C LYS A 487 -5.88 7.24 27.09
N VAL A 488 -5.18 6.98 26.00
CA VAL A 488 -4.07 6.02 25.95
C VAL A 488 -2.77 6.81 25.98
N ILE A 489 -1.88 6.44 26.90
CA ILE A 489 -0.54 7.02 26.96
C ILE A 489 0.38 6.20 26.06
N PHE A 490 1.16 6.88 25.22
CA PHE A 490 2.25 6.27 24.48
C PHE A 490 3.52 6.34 25.34
N ASP A 491 3.85 5.27 26.04
CA ASP A 491 5.12 5.14 26.76
C ASP A 491 6.26 4.80 25.76
N GLY A 492 6.41 5.63 24.72
CA GLY A 492 7.54 5.52 23.80
C GLY A 492 8.84 5.91 24.51
N PRO A 493 9.99 5.32 24.14
CA PRO A 493 11.26 5.74 24.70
C PRO A 493 11.46 7.24 24.42
N THR A 494 11.74 8.01 25.47
CA THR A 494 12.19 9.39 25.35
C THR A 494 13.63 9.34 24.83
N HIS A 495 13.87 9.77 23.59
CA HIS A 495 15.21 9.84 22.96
C HIS A 495 15.83 8.52 22.46
N ASN A 496 15.15 7.80 21.58
CA ASN A 496 15.82 6.77 20.76
C ASN A 496 16.30 7.35 19.42
N ASP A 497 17.55 7.83 19.41
CA ASP A 497 18.21 8.37 18.21
C ASP A 497 18.91 7.28 17.37
N ASN A 498 18.97 6.04 17.86
CA ASN A 498 19.67 4.93 17.19
C ASN A 498 18.78 4.26 16.13
N ILE A 499 18.55 4.98 15.03
CA ILE A 499 17.86 4.45 13.85
C ILE A 499 18.82 3.68 12.93
N ILE A 500 20.14 3.83 13.13
CA ILE A 500 21.18 3.18 12.34
C ILE A 500 21.00 1.64 12.42
N PRO A 501 20.76 0.96 11.27
CA PRO A 501 20.69 -0.49 11.25
C PRO A 501 22.01 -1.11 11.76
N PRO A 502 21.97 -2.26 12.46
CA PRO A 502 23.19 -3.01 12.75
C PRO A 502 23.87 -3.46 11.45
N PRO A 503 25.14 -3.91 11.50
CA PRO A 503 25.82 -4.49 10.34
C PRO A 503 24.98 -5.58 9.66
N LEU A 504 25.20 -5.79 8.36
CA LEU A 504 24.53 -6.87 7.64
C LEU A 504 24.81 -8.22 8.30
N PRO A 505 23.82 -9.11 8.39
CA PRO A 505 24.03 -10.46 8.88
C PRO A 505 25.11 -11.18 8.07
N GLU A 506 25.97 -11.95 8.76
CA GLU A 506 26.90 -12.84 8.08
C GLU A 506 26.13 -13.90 7.29
N ILE A 507 26.48 -14.05 6.01
CA ILE A 507 25.91 -15.08 5.16
C ILE A 507 26.69 -16.37 5.44
N PRO A 508 26.08 -17.44 5.96
CA PRO A 508 26.77 -18.71 6.18
C PRO A 508 27.13 -19.27 4.81
N ASN A 509 28.40 -19.14 4.45
CA ASN A 509 28.96 -19.40 3.13
C ASN A 509 28.50 -18.35 2.09
N GLU A 510 29.27 -17.26 1.95
CA GLU A 510 29.60 -16.86 0.58
C GLU A 510 30.21 -18.11 -0.06
N ILE A 511 29.39 -18.89 -0.75
CA ILE A 511 29.93 -19.64 -1.87
C ILE A 511 30.48 -18.51 -2.72
N ASP A 512 31.78 -18.33 -2.61
CA ASP A 512 32.58 -17.57 -3.55
C ASP A 512 32.36 -18.32 -4.86
N TYR A 513 31.22 -18.05 -5.51
CA TYR A 513 31.02 -18.34 -6.91
C TYR A 513 32.05 -17.45 -7.54
N LYS A 514 33.31 -17.92 -7.54
CA LYS A 514 34.35 -17.45 -8.41
C LYS A 514 33.61 -17.30 -9.71
N ILE A 515 33.43 -16.05 -10.13
CA ILE A 515 32.89 -15.73 -11.43
C ILE A 515 33.89 -16.40 -12.34
N ASP A 516 33.60 -17.64 -12.72
CA ASP A 516 34.46 -18.40 -13.58
C ASP A 516 34.50 -17.55 -14.84
N ASN A 517 35.69 -17.14 -15.27
CA ASN A 517 35.87 -16.30 -16.45
C ASN A 517 35.49 -17.05 -17.75
N GLY A 518 34.62 -18.04 -17.65
CA GLY A 518 33.93 -18.67 -18.75
C GLY A 518 32.98 -17.70 -19.45
N HIS A 519 32.38 -18.18 -20.53
CA HIS A 519 31.45 -17.38 -21.30
C HIS A 519 30.24 -16.99 -20.43
N MET A 520 29.97 -15.69 -20.36
CA MET A 520 28.78 -15.14 -19.71
C MET A 520 27.67 -15.03 -20.77
N THR A 521 26.45 -15.37 -20.38
CA THR A 521 25.24 -15.20 -21.19
C THR A 521 24.31 -14.22 -20.51
N LYS A 522 23.67 -13.36 -21.30
CA LYS A 522 22.64 -12.45 -20.83
C LYS A 522 21.29 -13.15 -20.79
N VAL A 523 20.64 -13.11 -19.62
CA VAL A 523 19.28 -13.63 -19.43
C VAL A 523 18.41 -12.55 -18.79
N PRO A 524 17.11 -12.46 -19.15
CA PRO A 524 16.23 -11.50 -18.50
C PRO A 524 16.03 -11.85 -17.02
N LEU A 525 16.01 -10.84 -16.16
CA LEU A 525 15.96 -10.96 -14.70
C LEU A 525 14.81 -11.87 -14.22
N ILE A 526 13.67 -11.87 -14.90
CA ILE A 526 12.52 -12.75 -14.61
C ILE A 526 12.89 -14.25 -14.55
N ARG A 527 13.95 -14.67 -15.25
CA ARG A 527 14.43 -16.05 -15.24
C ARG A 527 15.10 -16.44 -13.93
N LEU A 528 15.65 -15.47 -13.22
CA LEU A 528 16.48 -15.64 -12.03
C LEU A 528 15.79 -15.17 -10.75
N ALA A 529 14.81 -14.28 -10.88
CA ALA A 529 14.18 -13.63 -9.74
C ALA A 529 12.67 -13.46 -9.89
N TRP A 530 12.03 -13.24 -8.75
CA TRP A 530 10.70 -12.67 -8.60
C TRP A 530 10.84 -11.18 -8.27
N GLY A 531 9.80 -10.39 -8.53
CA GLY A 531 9.86 -8.95 -8.42
C GLY A 531 8.54 -8.30 -8.05
N ARG A 532 8.59 -7.39 -7.07
CA ARG A 532 7.43 -6.65 -6.57
C ARG A 532 7.76 -5.17 -6.40
N SER A 533 6.79 -4.30 -6.65
CA SER A 533 6.96 -2.86 -6.45
C SER A 533 5.69 -2.19 -5.95
N GLY A 534 5.87 -1.12 -5.19
CA GLY A 534 4.78 -0.32 -4.64
C GLY A 534 5.22 1.09 -4.28
N ASP A 535 4.26 1.97 -3.98
CA ASP A 535 4.50 3.37 -3.71
C ASP A 535 4.56 3.70 -2.21
N LYS A 536 5.34 4.72 -1.88
CA LYS A 536 5.27 5.45 -0.61
C LYS A 536 5.38 6.95 -0.94
N GLY A 537 4.26 7.55 -1.34
CA GLY A 537 4.22 8.93 -1.80
C GLY A 537 4.75 9.05 -3.25
N ASP A 538 5.74 9.92 -3.49
CA ASP A 538 6.41 10.04 -4.81
C ASP A 538 7.63 9.12 -4.97
N THR A 539 7.80 8.21 -4.01
CA THR A 539 8.85 7.20 -3.97
C THR A 539 8.23 5.85 -4.31
N CYS A 540 8.96 5.01 -5.05
CA CYS A 540 8.59 3.63 -5.32
C CYS A 540 9.70 2.71 -4.83
N ASN A 541 9.34 1.60 -4.20
CA ASN A 541 10.27 0.53 -3.91
C ASN A 541 10.17 -0.58 -4.98
N ILE A 542 11.28 -1.24 -5.30
CA ILE A 542 11.32 -2.45 -6.12
C ILE A 542 12.09 -3.52 -5.35
N GLY A 543 11.36 -4.52 -4.87
CA GLY A 543 11.91 -5.72 -4.25
C GLY A 543 12.19 -6.80 -5.29
N ILE A 544 13.38 -7.38 -5.23
CA ILE A 544 13.82 -8.49 -6.09
C ILE A 544 14.23 -9.66 -5.19
N LEU A 545 13.63 -10.82 -5.41
CA LEU A 545 13.90 -12.04 -4.65
C LEU A 545 14.49 -13.11 -5.56
N ALA A 546 15.67 -13.63 -5.22
CA ALA A 546 16.29 -14.68 -6.01
C ALA A 546 15.44 -15.96 -5.99
N ARG A 547 15.27 -16.60 -7.16
CA ARG A 547 14.56 -17.88 -7.29
C ARG A 547 15.28 -19.01 -6.58
N GLU A 548 16.60 -18.96 -6.59
CA GLU A 548 17.48 -19.88 -5.89
C GLU A 548 18.61 -19.08 -5.24
N PRO A 549 19.11 -19.50 -4.05
CA PRO A 549 20.22 -18.81 -3.38
C PRO A 549 21.45 -18.61 -4.28
N LYS A 550 21.73 -19.57 -5.17
CA LYS A 550 22.86 -19.51 -6.11
C LYS A 550 22.80 -18.36 -7.13
N TYR A 551 21.61 -17.79 -7.38
CA TYR A 551 21.47 -16.67 -8.31
C TYR A 551 21.80 -15.31 -7.67
N TYR A 552 21.73 -15.22 -6.34
CA TYR A 552 21.86 -13.97 -5.60
C TYR A 552 23.15 -13.18 -5.91
N PRO A 553 24.35 -13.80 -6.00
CA PRO A 553 25.57 -13.07 -6.33
C PRO A 553 25.51 -12.36 -7.69
N PHE A 554 24.95 -13.02 -8.72
CA PHE A 554 24.80 -12.44 -10.05
C PHE A 554 23.80 -11.27 -10.05
N LEU A 555 22.71 -11.40 -9.30
CA LEU A 555 21.75 -10.31 -9.11
C LEU A 555 22.41 -9.10 -8.44
N LYS A 556 23.18 -9.33 -7.37
CA LYS A 556 23.89 -8.28 -6.64
C LYS A 556 24.95 -7.58 -7.49
N ASN A 557 25.62 -8.30 -8.39
CA ASN A 557 26.63 -7.73 -9.27
C ASN A 557 26.03 -6.91 -10.43
N SER A 558 24.95 -7.40 -11.05
CA SER A 558 24.34 -6.71 -12.20
C SER A 558 23.36 -5.60 -11.82
N LEU A 559 22.63 -5.73 -10.70
CA LEU A 559 21.66 -4.74 -10.24
C LEU A 559 22.31 -3.76 -9.25
N THR A 560 23.16 -2.88 -9.77
CA THR A 560 23.72 -1.75 -9.00
C THR A 560 22.71 -0.59 -8.93
N GLU A 561 22.95 0.38 -8.04
CA GLU A 561 22.13 1.60 -7.95
C GLU A 561 22.12 2.35 -9.29
N GLU A 562 23.28 2.47 -9.95
CA GLU A 562 23.46 3.11 -11.25
C GLU A 562 22.74 2.35 -12.36
N ALA A 563 22.88 1.02 -12.43
CA ALA A 563 22.26 0.21 -13.47
C ALA A 563 20.72 0.30 -13.42
N VAL A 564 20.14 0.26 -12.21
CA VAL A 564 18.69 0.42 -12.02
C VAL A 564 18.26 1.86 -12.30
N LYS A 565 19.06 2.86 -11.89
CA LYS A 565 18.80 4.27 -12.18
C LYS A 565 18.75 4.55 -13.69
N ASP A 566 19.71 4.02 -14.44
CA ASP A 566 19.83 4.18 -15.88
C ASP A 566 18.66 3.50 -16.60
N TYR A 567 18.32 2.27 -16.19
CA TYR A 567 17.17 1.54 -16.76
C TYR A 567 15.83 2.24 -16.52
N MET A 568 15.70 2.93 -15.38
CA MET A 568 14.47 3.61 -14.97
C MET A 568 14.51 5.13 -15.22
N ILE A 569 15.45 5.64 -16.01
CA ILE A 569 15.70 7.09 -16.17
C ILE A 569 14.51 7.87 -16.77
N HIS A 570 13.65 7.20 -17.54
CA HIS A 570 12.42 7.79 -18.08
C HIS A 570 11.37 8.07 -16.99
N LEU A 571 11.48 7.44 -15.82
CA LEU A 571 10.56 7.55 -14.70
C LEU A 571 11.20 8.21 -13.47
N CYS A 572 12.35 7.71 -13.03
CA CYS A 572 13.02 8.14 -11.81
C CYS A 572 13.77 9.47 -12.01
N ARG A 573 13.32 10.54 -11.36
CA ARG A 573 14.00 11.85 -11.34
C ARG A 573 14.90 12.06 -10.12
N GLY A 574 14.72 11.29 -9.05
CA GLY A 574 15.52 11.35 -7.83
C GLY A 574 16.70 10.39 -7.83
N ILE A 575 17.00 9.77 -6.69
CA ILE A 575 18.07 8.78 -6.57
C ILE A 575 17.51 7.35 -6.54
N VAL A 576 18.39 6.37 -6.74
CA VAL A 576 18.11 4.96 -6.45
C VAL A 576 19.02 4.52 -5.31
N LYS A 577 18.44 3.97 -4.24
CA LYS A 577 19.18 3.37 -3.13
C LYS A 577 18.95 1.87 -3.11
N ARG A 578 20.00 1.07 -2.96
CA ARG A 578 19.92 -0.39 -2.84
C ARG A 578 20.14 -0.84 -1.40
N TYR A 579 19.33 -1.81 -0.97
CA TYR A 579 19.45 -2.50 0.31
C TYR A 579 19.50 -4.01 0.10
N GLU A 580 20.23 -4.71 0.97
CA GLU A 580 20.44 -6.15 0.89
C GLU A 580 19.68 -6.87 2.01
N LEU A 581 19.01 -7.98 1.65
CA LEU A 581 18.29 -8.86 2.58
C LEU A 581 18.86 -10.29 2.50
N PRO A 582 20.03 -10.54 3.10
CA PRO A 582 20.72 -11.84 2.97
C PRO A 582 19.90 -13.03 3.49
N GLY A 583 19.07 -12.85 4.52
CA GLY A 583 18.25 -13.92 5.10
C GLY A 583 17.31 -14.60 4.10
N CYS A 584 16.86 -13.87 3.09
CA CYS A 584 15.97 -14.36 2.03
C CYS A 584 16.58 -14.30 0.62
N ASN A 585 17.86 -13.90 0.48
CA ASN A 585 18.51 -13.68 -0.82
C ASN A 585 17.80 -12.59 -1.66
N GLY A 586 17.41 -11.50 -1.00
CA GLY A 586 16.68 -10.39 -1.60
C GLY A 586 17.50 -9.11 -1.78
N LEU A 587 17.07 -8.28 -2.72
CA LEU A 587 17.49 -6.89 -2.90
C LEU A 587 16.25 -5.99 -2.84
N ASN A 588 16.36 -4.83 -2.23
CA ASN A 588 15.33 -3.79 -2.27
C ASN A 588 15.92 -2.51 -2.85
N PHE A 589 15.24 -1.91 -3.82
CA PHE A 589 15.61 -0.64 -4.42
C PHE A 589 14.59 0.42 -4.06
N VAL A 590 15.03 1.60 -3.63
CA VAL A 590 14.16 2.74 -3.34
C VAL A 590 14.45 3.83 -4.36
N LEU A 591 13.47 4.14 -5.19
CA LEU A 591 13.54 5.13 -6.27
C LEU A 591 12.77 6.38 -5.83
N THR A 592 13.44 7.51 -5.61
CA THR A 592 12.77 8.75 -5.24
C THR A 592 12.33 9.56 -6.46
N ARG A 593 11.29 10.38 -6.29
CA ARG A 593 10.72 11.26 -7.32
C ARG A 593 10.46 10.54 -8.64
N CYS A 594 9.76 9.41 -8.57
CA CYS A 594 9.57 8.53 -9.71
C CYS A 594 8.11 8.32 -10.10
N LEU A 595 7.15 8.91 -9.37
CA LEU A 595 5.71 8.69 -9.59
C LEU A 595 4.98 9.97 -10.01
N GLY A 596 5.67 11.09 -10.22
CA GLY A 596 5.05 12.35 -10.64
C GLY A 596 4.24 13.03 -9.54
N GLY A 597 4.68 12.89 -8.29
CA GLY A 597 4.05 13.43 -7.08
C GLY A 597 3.22 12.42 -6.28
N GLY A 598 3.10 11.18 -6.75
CA GLY A 598 2.38 10.08 -6.07
C GLY A 598 0.91 9.91 -6.46
N GLY A 599 0.24 8.89 -5.88
CA GLY A 599 -1.02 8.34 -6.39
C GLY A 599 -2.20 9.30 -6.59
N LEU A 600 -2.29 10.40 -5.83
CA LEU A 600 -3.38 11.37 -5.94
C LEU A 600 -3.06 12.56 -6.87
N SER A 601 -1.80 12.94 -6.99
CA SER A 601 -1.35 14.13 -7.73
C SER A 601 -0.85 13.79 -9.13
N SER A 602 -0.26 12.61 -9.30
CA SER A 602 0.35 12.16 -10.55
C SER A 602 -0.56 12.30 -11.77
N LEU A 603 0.06 12.66 -12.88
CA LEU A 603 -0.54 12.68 -14.21
C LEU A 603 -0.27 11.39 -14.99
N ASN A 604 0.58 10.49 -14.46
CA ASN A 604 0.91 9.19 -15.04
C ASN A 604 -0.23 8.20 -14.86
N ILE A 605 -0.33 7.22 -15.76
CA ILE A 605 -1.28 6.12 -15.60
C ILE A 605 -0.86 5.19 -14.45
N ASP A 606 0.41 4.78 -14.41
CA ASP A 606 0.97 4.03 -13.29
C ASP A 606 1.51 5.00 -12.24
N LYS A 607 0.57 5.50 -11.44
CA LYS A 607 0.81 6.45 -10.35
C LYS A 607 1.20 5.81 -9.02
N GLN A 608 1.25 4.48 -8.97
CA GLN A 608 1.54 3.66 -7.78
C GLN A 608 2.79 2.77 -7.97
N GLY A 609 3.46 2.88 -9.11
CA GLY A 609 4.64 2.09 -9.44
C GLY A 609 4.37 0.58 -9.52
N LYS A 610 3.12 0.16 -9.77
CA LYS A 610 2.71 -1.25 -9.74
C LYS A 610 3.32 -2.07 -10.87
N THR A 611 3.78 -1.40 -11.93
CA THR A 611 4.40 -2.05 -13.09
C THR A 611 5.93 -1.99 -13.06
N TYR A 612 6.54 -1.29 -12.10
CA TYR A 612 7.98 -0.99 -12.12
C TYR A 612 8.83 -2.25 -11.96
N ALA A 613 8.46 -3.14 -11.05
CA ALA A 613 9.12 -4.44 -10.94
C ALA A 613 8.99 -5.26 -12.24
N GLN A 614 7.82 -5.24 -12.89
CA GLN A 614 7.60 -5.97 -14.14
C GLN A 614 8.45 -5.41 -15.29
N MET A 615 8.68 -4.10 -15.33
CA MET A 615 9.64 -3.50 -16.26
C MET A 615 11.06 -3.93 -15.96
N LEU A 616 11.48 -3.86 -14.69
CA LEU A 616 12.84 -4.22 -14.26
C LEU A 616 13.11 -5.72 -14.44
N LEU A 617 12.10 -6.58 -14.35
CA LEU A 617 12.21 -8.01 -14.63
C LEU A 617 12.61 -8.33 -16.09
N SER A 618 12.57 -7.34 -16.99
CA SER A 618 13.10 -7.43 -18.35
C SER A 618 14.58 -7.02 -18.48
N PHE A 619 15.19 -6.49 -17.41
CA PHE A 619 16.61 -6.17 -17.35
C PHE A 619 17.46 -7.41 -17.62
N GLU A 620 18.52 -7.29 -18.40
CA GLU A 620 19.41 -8.42 -18.72
C GLU A 620 20.52 -8.55 -17.67
N VAL A 621 20.61 -9.73 -17.07
CA VAL A 621 21.62 -10.09 -16.06
C VAL A 621 22.65 -11.01 -16.72
N ASP A 622 23.92 -10.75 -16.47
CA ASP A 622 25.02 -11.61 -16.90
C ASP A 622 25.14 -12.81 -15.94
N VAL A 623 25.03 -14.03 -16.49
CA VAL A 623 25.23 -15.29 -15.74
C VAL A 623 26.20 -16.21 -16.48
N PRO A 624 26.89 -17.13 -15.79
CA PRO A 624 27.67 -18.18 -16.44
C PRO A 624 26.79 -19.01 -17.40
N SER A 625 27.32 -19.32 -18.58
CA SER A 625 26.65 -20.08 -19.66
C SER A 625 26.10 -21.45 -19.26
#